data_AF-A0A972E9Y2-F1
#
_entry.id   AF-A0A972E9Y2-F1
#
_cell.length_a   1.000
_cell.length_b   1.000
_cell.length_c   1.000
_cell.angle_alpha   90.00
_cell.angle_beta   90.00
_cell.angle_gamma   90.00
#
_symmetry.space_group_name_H-M   'P 1'
#
loop_
_entity.id
_entity.type
_entity.pdbx_description
1 polymer ?
#
loop_
_entity_poly.entity_id
_entity_poly.type
_entity_poly.pdbx_seq_one_letter_code
_entity_poly.pdbx_strand_id
1 'polypeptide(L)'
;MRKWLLPVLLALCCSPRLAAQIDTTGRYAGLDSLLTQFYGALLREDVSVKNAEFDALIESCRDSLTRQHVALSVFDHYRFSRVMGEEAVAMHVFDEWIASGKVETRSEFELFEAERFALENRSTLLGMPAPRLTLRTPCGGRRSLPSADRASVLFFYSPGCAKCRLETYALPTVLAQAEFPLDFYAVNVDKDRKEFRAFRKALKTTNP
;
A
#
# COMPACT_ATOMS: atom_id res chain seq x y z
N MET A 1 -72.51 4.87 -33.02
CA MET A 1 -71.88 4.41 -34.29
C MET A 1 -70.45 4.94 -34.36
N ARG A 2 -69.51 4.05 -34.73
CA ARG A 2 -68.15 4.23 -35.33
C ARG A 2 -67.79 5.67 -35.77
N LYS A 3 -66.55 6.19 -35.72
CA LYS A 3 -65.19 5.66 -35.49
C LYS A 3 -64.20 6.85 -35.62
N TRP A 4 -63.04 6.75 -34.93
CA TRP A 4 -61.68 7.17 -35.39
C TRP A 4 -61.39 8.68 -35.37
N LEU A 5 -60.22 9.22 -34.99
CA LEU A 5 -58.87 8.69 -34.77
C LEU A 5 -57.97 9.84 -34.19
N LEU A 6 -56.82 9.46 -33.63
CA LEU A 6 -55.54 10.20 -33.48
C LEU A 6 -55.13 10.78 -32.10
N PRO A 7 -54.21 10.08 -31.40
CA PRO A 7 -53.45 10.57 -30.25
C PRO A 7 -52.05 11.03 -30.69
N VAL A 8 -51.70 12.31 -30.55
CA VAL A 8 -50.30 12.79 -30.65
C VAL A 8 -50.16 14.05 -29.78
N LEU A 9 -49.84 13.89 -28.49
CA LEU A 9 -49.38 15.01 -27.64
C LEU A 9 -48.74 14.50 -26.34
N LEU A 10 -47.94 13.44 -26.44
CA LEU A 10 -47.16 12.90 -25.32
C LEU A 10 -45.70 12.73 -25.73
N ALA A 11 -45.06 13.85 -26.08
CA ALA A 11 -43.64 13.89 -26.40
C ALA A 11 -43.04 15.28 -26.15
N LEU A 12 -43.23 15.85 -24.95
CA LEU A 12 -42.52 17.09 -24.59
C LEU A 12 -42.25 17.26 -23.08
N CYS A 13 -41.98 16.15 -22.38
CA CYS A 13 -41.32 16.17 -21.08
C CYS A 13 -40.15 15.19 -21.07
N CYS A 14 -39.30 15.27 -22.10
CA CYS A 14 -37.98 14.63 -22.05
C CYS A 14 -37.10 15.53 -21.20
N SER A 15 -37.00 15.19 -19.92
CA SER A 15 -36.11 15.79 -18.94
C SER A 15 -34.71 16.01 -19.51
N PRO A 16 -34.10 17.21 -19.43
CA PRO A 16 -32.67 17.34 -19.60
C PRO A 16 -32.02 16.89 -18.28
N ARG A 17 -31.96 15.57 -18.05
CA ARG A 17 -31.08 14.97 -17.03
C ARG A 17 -29.96 14.16 -17.70
N LEU A 18 -29.42 14.71 -18.79
CA LEU A 18 -28.25 14.21 -19.48
C LEU A 18 -27.30 15.37 -19.76
N ALA A 19 -26.83 16.02 -18.70
CA ALA A 19 -25.75 17.00 -18.77
C ALA A 19 -25.02 17.05 -17.42
N ALA A 20 -24.41 15.94 -17.01
CA ALA A 20 -23.39 15.91 -15.95
C ALA A 20 -22.63 14.56 -15.93
N GLN A 21 -22.16 14.09 -17.07
CA GLN A 21 -20.92 13.32 -17.11
C GLN A 21 -19.89 14.21 -17.76
N ILE A 22 -19.49 15.25 -17.03
CA ILE A 22 -18.25 15.96 -17.34
C ILE A 22 -17.16 14.95 -17.05
N ASP A 23 -16.37 14.65 -18.07
CA ASP A 23 -15.18 13.80 -18.04
C ASP A 23 -14.35 14.13 -16.79
N THR A 24 -14.44 13.30 -15.75
CA THR A 24 -13.85 13.56 -14.42
C THR A 24 -12.32 13.61 -14.50
N THR A 25 -11.76 12.97 -15.52
CA THR A 25 -10.33 12.97 -15.89
C THR A 25 -9.81 14.36 -16.25
N GLY A 26 -10.63 15.22 -16.88
CA GLY A 26 -10.24 16.58 -17.25
C GLY A 26 -10.34 17.57 -16.08
N ARG A 27 -11.22 17.31 -15.11
CA ARG A 27 -11.53 18.26 -14.02
C ARG A 27 -10.32 18.56 -13.13
N TYR A 28 -9.50 17.54 -12.84
CA TYR A 28 -8.40 17.66 -11.88
C TYR A 28 -7.01 17.65 -12.51
N ALA A 29 -6.88 17.56 -13.84
CA ALA A 29 -5.57 17.44 -14.52
C ALA A 29 -4.55 18.53 -14.14
N GLY A 30 -5.00 19.78 -13.99
CA GLY A 30 -4.12 20.88 -13.53
C GLY A 30 -3.70 20.72 -12.07
N LEU A 31 -4.60 20.25 -11.22
CA LEU A 31 -4.33 19.97 -9.81
C LEU A 31 -3.39 18.78 -9.65
N ASP A 32 -3.59 17.70 -10.42
CA ASP A 32 -2.72 16.52 -10.45
C ASP A 32 -1.29 16.87 -10.87
N SER A 33 -1.14 17.80 -11.82
CA SER A 33 0.16 18.33 -12.22
C SER A 33 0.85 19.08 -11.08
N LEU A 34 0.11 19.90 -10.33
CA LEU A 34 0.64 20.62 -9.17
C LEU A 34 0.99 19.67 -8.03
N LEU A 35 0.16 18.66 -7.75
CA LEU A 35 0.45 17.61 -6.76
C LEU A 35 1.73 16.87 -7.11
N THR A 36 1.93 16.54 -8.40
CA THR A 36 3.16 15.88 -8.86
C THR A 36 4.41 16.72 -8.58
N GLN A 37 4.35 18.03 -8.80
CA GLN A 37 5.44 18.94 -8.47
C GLN A 37 5.67 19.01 -6.96
N PHE A 38 4.58 19.01 -6.18
CA PHE A 38 4.63 19.06 -4.73
C PHE A 38 5.27 17.79 -4.13
N TYR A 39 4.92 16.59 -4.63
CA TYR A 39 5.59 15.34 -4.28
C TYR A 39 7.10 15.41 -4.55
N GLY A 40 7.47 15.95 -5.70
CA GLY A 40 8.88 16.12 -6.08
C GLY A 40 9.64 17.08 -5.15
N ALA A 41 9.00 18.18 -4.74
CA ALA A 41 9.59 19.15 -3.81
C ALA A 41 9.81 18.55 -2.42
N LEU A 42 8.86 17.75 -1.93
CA LEU A 42 8.91 17.13 -0.61
C LEU A 42 9.72 15.84 -0.57
N LEU A 43 10.27 15.35 -1.68
CA LEU A 43 10.91 14.02 -1.75
C LEU A 43 11.96 13.79 -0.65
N ARG A 44 12.78 14.81 -0.34
CA ARG A 44 13.88 14.74 0.64
C ARG A 44 13.47 15.12 2.06
N GLU A 45 12.24 15.56 2.26
CA GLU A 45 11.75 15.98 3.56
C GLU A 45 11.38 14.77 4.42
N ASP A 46 11.42 14.97 5.74
CA ASP A 46 11.00 13.98 6.71
C ASP A 46 9.49 13.72 6.64
N VAL A 47 9.07 12.52 7.08
CA VAL A 47 7.65 12.12 7.12
C VAL A 47 6.79 13.11 7.91
N SER A 48 7.30 13.66 9.02
CA SER A 48 6.57 14.63 9.83
C SER A 48 6.28 15.94 9.08
N VAL A 49 7.26 16.42 8.30
CA VAL A 49 7.12 17.61 7.45
C VAL A 49 6.12 17.33 6.33
N LYS A 50 6.26 16.18 5.65
CA LYS A 50 5.30 15.72 4.64
C LYS A 50 3.88 15.72 5.18
N ASN A 51 3.65 15.11 6.34
CA ASN A 51 2.34 15.05 6.98
C ASN A 51 1.76 16.45 7.24
N ALA A 52 2.54 17.36 7.83
CA ALA A 52 2.08 18.72 8.12
C ALA A 52 1.74 19.51 6.84
N GLU A 53 2.55 19.38 5.79
CA GLU A 53 2.32 20.04 4.50
C GLU A 53 1.08 19.49 3.78
N PHE A 54 0.88 18.17 3.78
CA PHE A 54 -0.34 17.58 3.21
C PHE A 54 -1.58 17.89 4.03
N ASP A 55 -1.49 17.91 5.35
CA ASP A 55 -2.62 18.32 6.20
C ASP A 55 -3.02 19.77 5.90
N ALA A 56 -2.05 20.68 5.81
CA ALA A 56 -2.30 22.07 5.43
C ALA A 56 -2.93 22.18 4.03
N LEU A 57 -2.44 21.40 3.07
CA LEU A 57 -2.98 21.36 1.71
C LEU A 57 -4.43 20.86 1.68
N ILE A 58 -4.72 19.73 2.34
CA ILE A 58 -6.06 19.14 2.37
C ILE A 58 -7.03 20.06 3.12
N GLU A 59 -6.61 20.66 4.23
CA GLU A 59 -7.43 21.63 5.00
C GLU A 59 -7.73 22.89 4.17
N SER A 60 -6.78 23.36 3.35
CA SER A 60 -6.98 24.54 2.50
C SER A 60 -8.04 24.35 1.41
N CYS A 61 -8.40 23.09 1.08
CA CYS A 61 -9.41 22.77 0.09
C CYS A 61 -10.82 23.13 0.60
N ARG A 62 -11.45 24.13 -0.02
CA ARG A 62 -12.80 24.61 0.36
C ARG A 62 -13.92 23.69 -0.11
N ASP A 63 -13.75 23.10 -1.29
CA ASP A 63 -14.72 22.21 -1.92
C ASP A 63 -14.51 20.76 -1.46
N SER A 64 -15.60 20.10 -1.04
CA SER A 64 -15.54 18.73 -0.50
C SER A 64 -15.02 17.73 -1.53
N LEU A 65 -15.43 17.84 -2.79
CA LEU A 65 -14.97 16.93 -3.86
C LEU A 65 -13.49 17.14 -4.19
N THR A 66 -13.01 18.38 -4.15
CA THR A 66 -11.60 18.70 -4.34
C THR A 66 -10.76 18.18 -3.17
N ARG A 67 -11.24 18.36 -1.92
CA ARG A 67 -10.58 17.81 -0.72
C ARG A 67 -10.51 16.29 -0.78
N GLN A 68 -11.61 15.63 -1.11
CA GLN A 68 -11.67 14.19 -1.32
C GLN A 68 -10.67 13.75 -2.39
N HIS A 69 -10.65 14.43 -3.53
CA HIS A 69 -9.72 14.09 -4.60
C HIS A 69 -8.26 14.22 -4.15
N VAL A 70 -7.87 15.34 -3.52
CA VAL A 70 -6.50 15.56 -3.04
C VAL A 70 -6.09 14.51 -2.00
N ALA A 71 -6.92 14.30 -0.97
CA ALA A 71 -6.59 13.36 0.11
C ALA A 71 -6.41 11.92 -0.43
N LEU A 72 -7.31 11.46 -1.32
CA LEU A 72 -7.19 10.14 -1.93
C LEU A 72 -5.99 10.05 -2.88
N SER A 73 -5.71 11.10 -3.66
CA SER A 73 -4.52 11.14 -4.53
C SER A 73 -3.21 11.08 -3.74
N VAL A 74 -3.12 11.76 -2.59
CA VAL A 74 -1.96 11.70 -1.70
C VAL A 74 -1.83 10.30 -1.08
N PHE A 75 -2.93 9.75 -0.58
CA PHE A 75 -2.97 8.39 -0.03
C PHE A 75 -2.47 7.36 -1.05
N ASP A 76 -3.00 7.37 -2.27
CA ASP A 76 -2.61 6.44 -3.33
C ASP A 76 -1.15 6.62 -3.75
N HIS A 77 -0.67 7.86 -3.87
CA HIS A 77 0.72 8.13 -4.21
C HIS A 77 1.69 7.45 -3.25
N TYR A 78 1.50 7.65 -1.94
CA TYR A 78 2.39 7.12 -0.93
C TYR A 78 2.17 5.63 -0.64
N ARG A 79 0.95 5.12 -0.82
CA ARG A 79 0.65 3.68 -0.76
C ARG A 79 1.46 2.89 -1.79
N PHE A 80 1.72 3.48 -2.96
CA PHE A 80 2.49 2.85 -4.03
C PHE A 80 3.91 3.43 -4.17
N SER A 81 4.41 4.15 -3.16
CA SER A 81 5.77 4.68 -3.20
C SER A 81 6.80 3.55 -3.29
N ARG A 82 7.88 3.83 -4.02
CA ARG A 82 9.04 2.92 -4.12
C ARG A 82 10.07 3.18 -3.03
N VAL A 83 9.90 4.23 -2.23
CA VAL A 83 10.79 4.61 -1.15
C VAL A 83 10.25 4.02 0.15
N MET A 84 11.07 3.22 0.82
CA MET A 84 10.71 2.60 2.10
C MET A 84 10.54 3.66 3.19
N GLY A 85 9.49 3.53 3.99
CA GLY A 85 9.13 4.45 5.07
C GLY A 85 8.11 5.51 4.67
N GLU A 86 7.92 5.77 3.38
CA GLU A 86 6.95 6.76 2.93
C GLU A 86 5.50 6.28 3.05
N GLU A 87 5.27 4.97 3.20
CA GLU A 87 3.96 4.41 3.54
C GLU A 87 3.38 5.00 4.84
N ALA A 88 4.23 5.55 5.71
CA ALA A 88 3.81 6.27 6.91
C ALA A 88 2.98 7.52 6.60
N VAL A 89 3.23 8.19 5.46
CA VAL A 89 2.43 9.33 5.00
C VAL A 89 1.03 8.87 4.58
N ALA A 90 0.95 7.78 3.82
CA ALA A 90 -0.35 7.18 3.46
C ALA A 90 -1.13 6.74 4.71
N MET A 91 -0.46 6.16 5.70
CA MET A 91 -1.10 5.81 6.97
C MET A 91 -1.61 7.03 7.73
N HIS A 92 -0.84 8.12 7.79
CA HIS A 92 -1.28 9.37 8.41
C HIS A 92 -2.52 9.92 7.74
N VAL A 93 -2.53 9.98 6.40
CA VAL A 93 -3.70 10.44 5.64
C VAL A 93 -4.92 9.56 5.89
N PHE A 94 -4.73 8.24 5.96
CA PHE A 94 -5.82 7.33 6.29
C PHE A 94 -6.39 7.60 7.68
N ASP A 95 -5.55 7.66 8.72
CA ASP A 95 -6.00 7.84 10.11
C ASP A 95 -6.65 9.21 10.33
N GLU A 96 -6.02 10.28 9.83
CA GLU A 96 -6.43 11.65 10.12
C GLU A 96 -7.60 12.12 9.25
N TRP A 97 -7.71 11.66 8.01
CA TRP A 97 -8.69 12.18 7.05
C TRP A 97 -9.79 11.18 6.68
N ILE A 98 -9.43 9.92 6.44
CA ILE A 98 -10.36 8.91 5.93
C ILE A 98 -11.10 8.23 7.10
N ALA A 99 -10.36 7.63 8.03
CA ALA A 99 -10.92 6.90 9.17
C ALA A 99 -11.65 7.82 10.16
N SER A 100 -11.23 9.07 10.27
CA SER A 100 -11.91 10.10 11.08
C SER A 100 -13.22 10.61 10.46
N GLY A 101 -13.49 10.28 9.19
CA GLY A 101 -14.67 10.74 8.45
C GLY A 101 -14.59 12.18 7.94
N LYS A 102 -13.43 12.84 7.99
CA LYS A 102 -13.23 14.19 7.40
C LYS A 102 -13.29 14.19 5.87
N VAL A 103 -12.97 13.04 5.26
CA VAL A 103 -13.03 12.79 3.83
C VAL A 103 -13.76 11.46 3.59
N GLU A 104 -14.83 11.51 2.80
CA GLU A 104 -15.49 10.29 2.31
C GLU A 104 -14.66 9.66 1.20
N THR A 105 -14.62 8.33 1.09
CA THR A 105 -14.05 7.64 -0.08
C THR A 105 -15.03 7.65 -1.25
N ARG A 106 -14.59 7.27 -2.45
CA ARG A 106 -15.48 7.21 -3.63
C ARG A 106 -16.38 5.97 -3.60
N SER A 107 -15.98 4.95 -2.85
CA SER A 107 -16.74 3.72 -2.66
C SER A 107 -16.37 3.01 -1.35
N GLU A 108 -17.26 2.14 -0.88
CA GLU A 108 -16.99 1.25 0.26
C GLU A 108 -15.80 0.30 -0.01
N PHE A 109 -15.60 -0.10 -1.27
CA PHE A 109 -14.48 -0.95 -1.65
C PHE A 109 -13.13 -0.24 -1.45
N GLU A 110 -13.03 1.03 -1.85
CA GLU A 110 -11.82 1.85 -1.65
C GLU A 110 -11.53 2.06 -0.16
N LEU A 111 -12.56 2.26 0.66
CA LEU A 111 -12.42 2.33 2.12
C LEU A 111 -11.87 1.03 2.69
N PHE A 112 -12.44 -0.11 2.28
CA PHE A 112 -11.97 -1.43 2.70
C PHE A 112 -10.50 -1.68 2.31
N GLU A 113 -10.11 -1.31 1.08
CA GLU A 113 -8.72 -1.44 0.66
C GLU A 113 -7.76 -0.55 1.45
N ALA A 114 -8.18 0.68 1.76
CA ALA A 114 -7.40 1.60 2.56
C ALA A 114 -7.23 1.11 4.01
N GLU A 115 -8.30 0.61 4.62
CA GLU A 115 -8.29 0.03 5.96
C GLU A 115 -7.38 -1.20 6.02
N ARG A 116 -7.51 -2.11 5.06
CA ARG A 116 -6.65 -3.30 4.95
C ARG A 116 -5.18 -2.91 4.84
N PHE A 117 -4.87 -1.94 3.96
CA PHE A 117 -3.51 -1.43 3.81
C PHE A 117 -2.97 -0.87 5.12
N ALA A 118 -3.73 -0.01 5.82
CA ALA A 118 -3.30 0.55 7.09
C ALA A 118 -3.05 -0.53 8.15
N LEU A 119 -3.98 -1.48 8.30
CA LEU A 119 -3.86 -2.56 9.29
C LEU A 119 -2.62 -3.43 9.05
N GLU A 120 -2.34 -3.78 7.79
CA GLU A 120 -1.18 -4.60 7.41
C GLU A 120 0.15 -3.88 7.65
N ASN A 121 0.22 -2.57 7.41
CA ASN A 121 1.47 -1.80 7.47
C ASN A 121 1.78 -1.18 8.83
N ARG A 122 0.79 -1.02 9.73
CA ARG A 122 0.97 -0.43 11.07
C ARG A 122 2.16 -1.02 11.83
N SER A 123 2.33 -2.33 11.75
CA SER A 123 3.37 -3.06 12.50
C SER A 123 4.73 -3.13 11.79
N THR A 124 4.80 -2.68 10.54
CA THR A 124 6.00 -2.75 9.69
C THR A 124 6.59 -1.38 9.37
N LEU A 125 5.99 -0.30 9.87
CA LEU A 125 6.53 1.05 9.74
C LEU A 125 7.93 1.16 10.37
N LEU A 126 8.75 2.03 9.79
CA LEU A 126 10.05 2.37 10.36
C LEU A 126 9.90 2.92 11.78
N GLY A 127 10.76 2.44 12.68
CA GLY A 127 10.73 2.81 14.10
C GLY A 127 9.76 1.97 14.95
N MET A 128 8.87 1.17 14.35
CA MET A 128 8.00 0.26 15.09
C MET A 128 8.74 -1.02 15.49
N PRO A 129 8.49 -1.57 16.68
CA PRO A 129 9.06 -2.85 17.08
C PRO A 129 8.48 -3.98 16.22
N ALA A 130 9.35 -4.73 15.55
CA ALA A 130 8.93 -5.86 14.73
C ALA A 130 8.18 -6.91 15.58
N PRO A 131 6.99 -7.36 15.14
CA PRO A 131 6.22 -8.37 15.85
C PRO A 131 7.00 -9.66 16.08
N ARG A 132 6.81 -10.26 17.27
CA ARG A 132 7.45 -11.55 17.58
C ARG A 132 6.73 -12.70 16.89
N LEU A 133 7.46 -13.47 16.09
CA LEU A 133 6.96 -14.61 15.33
C LEU A 133 7.62 -15.90 15.81
N THR A 134 6.82 -16.90 16.19
CA THR A 134 7.31 -18.24 16.55
C THR A 134 7.10 -19.19 15.38
N LEU A 135 8.18 -19.57 14.70
CA LEU A 135 8.15 -20.39 13.48
C LEU A 135 8.75 -21.78 13.73
N ARG A 136 8.36 -22.76 12.91
CA ARG A 136 8.95 -24.11 12.93
C ARG A 136 10.27 -24.10 12.18
N THR A 137 11.31 -24.63 12.81
CA THR A 137 12.59 -24.83 12.16
C THR A 137 12.53 -26.06 11.24
N PRO A 138 13.44 -26.17 10.26
CA PRO A 138 13.44 -27.31 9.37
C PRO A 138 13.74 -28.66 10.05
N CYS A 139 14.43 -28.63 11.19
CA CYS A 139 14.72 -29.79 12.04
C CYS A 139 13.53 -30.20 12.94
N GLY A 140 12.41 -29.45 12.89
CA GLY A 140 11.18 -29.77 13.62
C GLY A 140 10.99 -29.02 14.93
N GLY A 141 12.01 -28.26 15.38
CA GLY A 141 11.93 -27.38 16.54
C GLY A 141 11.09 -26.12 16.28
N ARG A 142 10.98 -25.25 17.29
CA ARG A 142 10.37 -23.92 17.18
C ARG A 142 11.41 -22.86 17.54
N ARG A 143 11.36 -21.71 16.85
CA ARG A 143 12.24 -20.56 17.12
C ARG A 143 11.42 -19.27 17.03
N SER A 144 11.65 -18.38 17.99
CA SER A 144 11.02 -17.05 18.03
C SER A 144 11.95 -16.01 17.41
N LEU A 145 11.39 -15.14 16.58
CA LEU A 145 12.06 -14.09 15.81
C LEU A 145 11.35 -12.74 16.01
N PRO A 146 12.02 -11.59 15.84
CA PRO A 146 13.47 -11.41 15.80
C PRO A 146 14.13 -11.72 17.15
N SER A 147 15.46 -11.81 17.16
CA SER A 147 16.25 -11.85 18.39
C SER A 147 16.18 -10.48 19.09
N ALA A 148 16.17 -10.45 20.42
CA ALA A 148 16.03 -9.20 21.17
C ALA A 148 17.32 -8.36 21.18
N ASP A 149 18.49 -9.03 21.08
CA ASP A 149 19.78 -8.43 21.44
C ASP A 149 20.64 -8.06 20.22
N ARG A 150 20.19 -8.40 19.00
CA ARG A 150 20.96 -8.23 17.76
C ARG A 150 20.09 -7.76 16.60
N ALA A 151 20.68 -6.95 15.73
CA ALA A 151 20.07 -6.59 14.46
C ALA A 151 19.69 -7.87 13.70
N SER A 152 18.40 -8.02 13.39
CA SER A 152 17.85 -9.21 12.76
C SER A 152 17.33 -8.86 11.37
N VAL A 153 17.77 -9.59 10.36
CA VAL A 153 17.28 -9.46 8.98
C VAL A 153 16.33 -10.62 8.71
N LEU A 154 15.06 -10.29 8.42
CA LEU A 154 14.06 -11.27 8.03
C LEU A 154 13.87 -11.22 6.52
N PHE A 155 14.11 -12.35 5.85
CA PHE A 155 13.95 -12.49 4.41
C PHE A 155 12.80 -13.46 4.12
N PHE A 156 11.66 -12.93 3.70
CA PHE A 156 10.49 -13.71 3.32
C PHE A 156 10.60 -14.14 1.87
N TYR A 157 10.44 -15.43 1.60
CA TYR A 157 10.60 -15.98 0.26
C TYR A 157 9.69 -17.18 0.00
N SER A 158 9.46 -17.46 -1.29
CA SER A 158 8.76 -18.65 -1.77
C SER A 158 9.69 -19.46 -2.68
N PRO A 159 9.93 -20.75 -2.41
CA PRO A 159 10.66 -21.65 -3.31
C PRO A 159 10.11 -21.70 -4.74
N GLY A 160 8.79 -21.57 -4.91
CA GLY A 160 8.14 -21.58 -6.22
C GLY A 160 8.33 -20.29 -7.02
N CYS A 161 8.72 -19.19 -6.36
CA CYS A 161 8.92 -17.90 -7.02
C CYS A 161 10.31 -17.81 -7.67
N ALA A 162 10.36 -17.72 -9.00
CA ALA A 162 11.60 -17.63 -9.77
C ALA A 162 12.49 -16.44 -9.34
N LYS A 163 11.89 -15.27 -9.07
CA LYS A 163 12.60 -14.09 -8.58
C LYS A 163 13.19 -14.32 -7.19
N CYS A 164 12.39 -14.85 -6.26
CA CYS A 164 12.88 -15.20 -4.92
C CYS A 164 14.05 -16.18 -4.98
N ARG A 165 14.02 -17.17 -5.88
CA ARG A 165 15.13 -18.10 -6.05
C ARG A 165 16.41 -17.37 -6.46
N LEU A 166 16.34 -16.53 -7.49
CA LEU A 166 17.50 -15.76 -7.97
C LEU A 166 18.10 -14.88 -6.86
N GLU A 167 17.26 -14.14 -6.15
CA GLU A 167 17.69 -13.30 -5.02
C GLU A 167 18.31 -14.14 -3.91
N THR A 168 17.70 -15.29 -3.57
CA THR A 168 18.22 -16.19 -2.53
C THR A 168 19.60 -16.73 -2.86
N TYR A 169 19.89 -17.03 -4.14
CA TYR A 169 21.23 -17.47 -4.56
C TYR A 169 22.29 -16.37 -4.43
N ALA A 170 21.91 -15.09 -4.54
CA ALA A 170 22.83 -13.96 -4.38
C ALA A 170 23.10 -13.60 -2.91
N LEU A 171 22.18 -13.92 -2.00
CA LEU A 171 22.25 -13.53 -0.59
C LEU A 171 23.54 -13.90 0.14
N PRO A 172 24.13 -15.11 -0.02
CA PRO A 172 25.37 -15.43 0.68
C PRO A 172 26.51 -14.44 0.42
N THR A 173 26.63 -13.95 -0.83
CA THR A 173 27.62 -12.95 -1.20
C THR A 173 27.34 -11.61 -0.56
N VAL A 174 26.07 -11.19 -0.49
CA VAL A 174 25.65 -9.94 0.15
C VAL A 174 25.88 -10.00 1.67
N LEU A 175 25.50 -11.10 2.31
CA LEU A 175 25.66 -11.28 3.75
C LEU A 175 27.13 -11.36 4.17
N ALA A 176 28.02 -11.87 3.31
CA ALA A 176 29.45 -11.90 3.55
C ALA A 176 30.10 -10.50 3.58
N GLN A 177 29.44 -9.49 3.01
CA GLN A 177 29.91 -8.09 3.03
C GLN A 177 29.48 -7.35 4.31
N ALA A 178 28.61 -7.92 5.13
CA ALA A 178 28.17 -7.27 6.35
C ALA A 178 29.25 -7.37 7.44
N GLU A 179 29.74 -6.22 7.90
CA GLU A 179 30.83 -6.13 8.90
C GLU A 179 30.33 -6.08 10.36
N PHE A 180 29.02 -6.09 10.58
CA PHE A 180 28.42 -5.98 11.91
C PHE A 180 27.69 -7.28 12.31
N PRO A 181 27.58 -7.56 13.62
CA PRO A 181 26.94 -8.78 14.10
C PRO A 181 25.43 -8.75 13.83
N LEU A 182 24.98 -9.44 12.79
CA LEU A 182 23.57 -9.60 12.44
C LEU A 182 23.10 -11.06 12.56
N ASP A 183 21.81 -11.23 12.84
CA ASP A 183 21.11 -12.52 12.72
C ASP A 183 20.30 -12.53 11.43
N PHE A 184 20.52 -13.51 10.57
CA PHE A 184 19.78 -13.65 9.32
C PHE A 184 18.76 -14.80 9.39
N TYR A 185 17.51 -14.49 9.04
CA TYR A 185 16.38 -15.43 9.08
C TYR A 185 15.68 -15.51 7.72
N ALA A 186 15.87 -16.62 7.01
CA ALA A 186 15.10 -16.91 5.80
C ALA A 186 13.77 -17.61 6.16
N VAL A 187 12.65 -16.95 5.89
CA VAL A 187 11.30 -17.40 6.20
C VAL A 187 10.59 -17.84 4.92
N ASN A 188 10.33 -19.14 4.81
CA ASN A 188 9.51 -19.68 3.73
C ASN A 188 8.03 -19.38 4.01
N VAL A 189 7.35 -18.72 3.07
CA VAL A 189 5.91 -18.42 3.17
C VAL A 189 5.01 -19.52 2.57
N ASP A 190 5.60 -20.48 1.85
CA ASP A 190 4.86 -21.55 1.19
C ASP A 190 4.53 -22.72 2.13
N LYS A 191 3.42 -23.41 1.83
CA LYS A 191 2.97 -24.59 2.56
C LYS A 191 3.59 -25.90 2.06
N ASP A 192 4.22 -25.91 0.87
CA ASP A 192 4.83 -27.12 0.30
C ASP A 192 6.17 -27.46 0.97
N ARG A 193 6.14 -28.47 1.84
CA ARG A 193 7.34 -28.95 2.56
C ARG A 193 8.32 -29.71 1.66
N LYS A 194 7.87 -30.34 0.58
CA LYS A 194 8.72 -31.13 -0.31
C LYS A 194 9.57 -30.18 -1.14
N GLU A 195 8.95 -29.17 -1.73
CA GLU A 195 9.64 -28.15 -2.52
C GLU A 195 10.64 -27.37 -1.66
N PHE A 196 10.21 -26.94 -0.46
CA PHE A 196 11.10 -26.29 0.52
C PHE A 196 12.33 -27.15 0.85
N ARG A 197 12.15 -28.47 1.05
CA ARG A 197 13.26 -29.38 1.36
C ARG A 197 14.22 -29.51 0.17
N ALA A 198 13.69 -29.64 -1.05
CA ALA A 198 14.49 -29.72 -2.27
C ALA A 198 15.31 -28.44 -2.48
N PHE A 199 14.67 -27.28 -2.32
CA PHE A 199 15.31 -25.98 -2.45
C PHE A 199 16.45 -25.77 -1.44
N ARG A 200 16.22 -26.11 -0.16
CA ARG A 200 17.27 -26.05 0.87
C ARG A 200 18.47 -26.93 0.56
N LYS A 201 18.23 -28.15 0.05
CA LYS A 201 19.30 -29.07 -0.35
C LYS A 201 20.13 -28.49 -1.50
N ALA A 202 19.47 -27.85 -2.47
CA ALA A 202 20.15 -27.20 -3.59
C ALA A 202 21.01 -26.00 -3.16
N LEU A 203 20.56 -25.22 -2.18
CA LEU A 203 21.33 -24.11 -1.63
C LEU A 203 22.51 -24.53 -0.75
N LYS A 204 22.64 -25.83 -0.41
CA LYS A 204 23.67 -26.35 0.52
C LYS A 204 23.74 -25.56 1.84
N THR A 205 22.61 -25.03 2.29
CA THR A 205 22.56 -24.25 3.53
C THR A 205 22.78 -25.16 4.72
N THR A 206 23.93 -24.99 5.39
CA THR A 206 24.20 -25.57 6.71
C THR A 206 23.58 -24.65 7.75
N ASN A 207 22.31 -24.87 8.09
CA ASN A 207 21.71 -24.25 9.28
C ASN A 207 21.87 -25.24 10.45
N PRO A 208 22.42 -24.83 11.61
CA PRO A 208 22.15 -25.52 12.86
C PRO A 208 20.66 -25.44 13.23
#